data_AF-A0A959WDT1-F1
#
_entry.id   AF-A0A959WDT1-F1
#
_cell.length_a   1.000
_cell.length_b   1.000
_cell.length_c   1.000
_cell.angle_alpha   90.00
_cell.angle_beta   90.00
_cell.angle_gamma   90.00
#
_symmetry.space_group_name_H-M   'P 1'
#
loop_
_entity.id
_entity.type
_entity.pdbx_description
1 polymer ?
#
loop_
_entity_poly.entity_id
_entity_poly.type
_entity_poly.pdbx_seq_one_letter_code
_entity_poly.pdbx_strand_id
1 'polypeptide(L)'
;MKAAFGAAITRRRLAELVGASPSTIKRWEGLGVIRPKFDVILGSTTAVFEPEDVAFAQRLIVLLRDKNGEITVQDAAAEVRGKGGGGRNERHTGDRERGTDASPSDTVTSP
;
A
#
# COMPACT_ATOMS: atom_id res chain seq x y z
N MET A 1 13.14 -13.87 31.75
CA MET A 1 11.80 -14.18 31.21
C MET A 1 11.01 -12.97 30.70
N LYS A 2 11.01 -11.79 31.35
CA LYS A 2 10.35 -10.57 30.83
C LYS A 2 10.98 -9.99 29.53
N ALA A 3 12.26 -10.27 29.27
CA ALA A 3 13.00 -9.69 28.14
C ALA A 3 12.53 -10.18 26.76
N ALA A 4 12.10 -11.45 26.62
CA ALA A 4 11.70 -12.02 25.33
C ALA A 4 10.38 -11.44 24.81
N PHE A 5 9.39 -11.24 25.70
CA PHE A 5 8.12 -10.59 25.33
C PHE A 5 8.30 -9.09 25.07
N GLY A 6 9.24 -8.43 25.77
CA GLY A 6 9.57 -7.02 25.55
C GLY A 6 10.32 -6.75 24.24
N ALA A 7 11.06 -7.74 23.73
CA ALA A 7 11.75 -7.65 22.45
C ALA A 7 10.83 -7.93 21.25
N ALA A 8 9.81 -8.78 21.44
CA ALA A 8 8.87 -9.12 20.38
C ALA A 8 7.94 -7.94 20.05
N ILE A 9 7.84 -7.61 18.75
CA ILE A 9 6.88 -6.61 18.28
C ILE A 9 5.53 -7.30 18.15
N THR A 10 4.71 -7.24 19.20
CA THR A 10 3.33 -7.74 19.16
C THR A 10 2.40 -6.76 18.44
N ARG A 11 1.15 -7.16 18.12
CA ARG A 11 0.13 -6.25 17.55
C ARG A 11 0.01 -4.92 18.28
N ARG A 12 -0.03 -4.98 19.62
CA ARG A 12 -0.17 -3.78 20.45
C ARG A 12 1.04 -2.88 20.27
N ARG A 13 2.24 -3.46 20.27
CA ARG A 13 3.48 -2.71 20.09
C ARG A 13 3.58 -2.11 18.68
N LEU A 14 3.17 -2.86 17.65
CA LEU A 14 3.10 -2.35 16.29
C LEU A 14 2.15 -1.15 16.20
N ALA A 15 0.93 -1.27 16.74
CA ALA A 15 -0.04 -0.16 16.78
C ALA A 15 0.53 1.11 17.44
N GLU A 16 1.21 0.97 18.58
CA GLU A 16 1.88 2.07 19.27
C GLU A 16 2.97 2.72 18.40
N LEU A 17 3.82 1.90 17.75
CA LEU A 17 4.94 2.38 16.93
C LEU A 17 4.51 3.12 15.66
N VAL A 18 3.34 2.79 15.11
CA VAL A 18 2.83 3.37 13.87
C VAL A 18 1.74 4.42 14.10
N GLY A 19 1.25 4.56 15.33
CA GLY A 19 0.17 5.49 15.66
C GLY A 19 -1.20 5.05 15.11
N ALA A 20 -1.45 3.74 15.04
CA ALA A 20 -2.74 3.17 14.62
C ALA A 20 -3.46 2.45 15.76
N SER A 21 -4.77 2.29 15.64
CA SER A 21 -5.53 1.51 16.61
C SER A 21 -5.22 0.00 16.46
N PRO A 22 -5.28 -0.81 17.55
CA PRO A 22 -5.13 -2.25 17.46
C PRO A 22 -6.16 -2.91 16.51
N SER A 23 -7.37 -2.36 16.43
CA SER A 23 -8.42 -2.80 15.49
C SER A 23 -8.03 -2.56 14.03
N THR A 24 -7.33 -1.46 13.74
CA THR A 24 -6.79 -1.17 12.41
C THR A 24 -5.76 -2.21 12.00
N ILE A 25 -4.81 -2.53 12.90
CA ILE A 25 -3.81 -3.57 12.67
C ILE A 25 -4.48 -4.93 12.43
N LYS A 26 -5.45 -5.31 13.27
CA LYS A 26 -6.21 -6.55 13.10
C LYS A 26 -6.97 -6.60 11.76
N ARG A 27 -7.53 -5.48 11.32
CA ARG A 27 -8.19 -5.37 10.01
C ARG A 27 -7.18 -5.59 8.88
N TRP A 28 -5.99 -5.01 8.98
CA TRP A 28 -4.95 -5.21 7.96
C TRP A 28 -4.45 -6.64 7.89
N GLU A 29 -4.34 -7.34 9.03
CA GLU A 29 -4.09 -8.78 9.07
C GLU A 29 -5.17 -9.57 8.33
N GLY A 30 -6.45 -9.28 8.62
CA GLY A 30 -7.58 -9.93 7.96
C GLY A 30 -7.64 -9.69 6.45
N LEU A 31 -7.09 -8.56 5.98
CA LEU A 31 -6.98 -8.21 4.57
C LEU A 31 -5.67 -8.71 3.91
N GLY A 32 -4.76 -9.34 4.68
CA GLY A 32 -3.47 -9.80 4.19
C GLY A 32 -2.46 -8.68 3.87
N VAL A 33 -2.72 -7.47 4.34
CA VAL A 33 -1.88 -6.27 4.13
C VAL A 33 -0.60 -6.34 4.97
N ILE A 34 -0.72 -6.89 6.18
CA ILE A 34 0.41 -7.27 7.03
C ILE A 34 0.23 -8.73 7.43
N ARG A 35 1.33 -9.47 7.56
CA ARG A 35 1.28 -10.88 7.93
C ARG A 35 2.26 -11.13 9.07
N PRO A 36 1.77 -11.29 10.31
CA PRO A 36 2.66 -11.62 11.41
C PRO A 36 3.25 -13.01 11.21
N LYS A 37 4.43 -13.21 11.77
CA LYS A 37 4.91 -14.55 12.10
C LYS A 37 4.24 -14.99 13.41
N PHE A 38 4.03 -16.28 13.57
CA PHE A 38 3.52 -16.84 14.81
C PHE A 38 4.66 -17.50 15.55
N ASP A 39 4.89 -17.08 16.80
CA ASP A 39 5.93 -17.63 17.66
C ASP A 39 5.36 -17.98 19.04
N VAL A 40 5.97 -18.93 19.73
CA VAL A 40 5.54 -19.36 21.06
C VAL A 40 6.26 -18.53 22.11
N ILE A 41 5.57 -17.53 22.66
CA ILE A 41 6.10 -16.72 23.74
C ILE A 41 5.38 -17.08 25.03
N LEU A 42 6.15 -17.47 26.06
CA LEU A 42 5.62 -17.90 27.37
C LEU A 42 4.57 -19.01 27.25
N GLY A 43 4.76 -19.96 26.33
CA GLY A 43 3.86 -21.10 26.12
C GLY A 43 2.57 -20.76 25.36
N SER A 44 2.43 -19.54 24.83
CA SER A 44 1.29 -19.11 24.03
C SER A 44 1.71 -18.68 22.63
N THR A 45 1.01 -19.20 21.61
CA THR A 45 1.18 -18.76 20.22
C THR A 45 0.79 -17.29 20.09
N THR A 46 1.77 -16.46 19.76
CA THR A 46 1.68 -15.01 19.73
C THR A 46 2.04 -14.52 18.33
N ALA A 47 1.28 -13.55 17.82
CA ALA A 47 1.59 -12.85 16.58
C ALA A 47 2.74 -11.86 16.82
N VAL A 48 3.84 -12.06 16.10
CA VAL A 48 5.08 -11.28 16.17
C VAL A 48 5.35 -10.67 14.79
N PHE A 49 5.69 -9.40 14.80
CA PHE A 49 6.04 -8.62 13.62
C PHE A 49 7.55 -8.36 13.61
N GLU A 50 8.10 -8.20 12.42
CA GLU A 50 9.50 -7.85 12.22
C GLU A 50 9.66 -6.33 12.09
N PRO A 51 10.88 -5.78 12.28
CA PRO A 51 11.12 -4.35 12.10
C PRO A 51 10.71 -3.82 10.71
N GLU A 52 10.81 -4.67 9.69
CA GLU A 52 10.36 -4.38 8.32
C GLU A 52 8.84 -4.18 8.22
N ASP A 53 8.04 -4.91 9.00
CA ASP A 53 6.59 -4.71 9.08
C ASP A 53 6.25 -3.35 9.67
N VAL A 54 7.03 -2.88 10.67
CA VAL A 54 6.88 -1.54 11.26
C VAL A 54 7.14 -0.48 10.21
N ALA A 55 8.27 -0.57 9.50
CA ALA A 55 8.63 0.40 8.47
C ALA A 55 7.61 0.40 7.32
N PHE A 56 7.10 -0.77 6.93
CA PHE A 56 6.03 -0.90 5.95
C PHE A 56 4.74 -0.22 6.43
N ALA A 57 4.29 -0.53 7.64
CA ALA A 57 3.07 0.02 8.22
C ALA A 57 3.15 1.56 8.42
N GLN A 58 4.32 2.10 8.79
CA GLN A 58 4.52 3.55 8.87
C GLN A 58 4.34 4.22 7.51
N ARG A 59 4.97 3.69 6.45
CA ARG A 59 4.80 4.20 5.08
C ARG A 59 3.35 4.10 4.61
N LEU A 60 2.67 3.01 4.96
CA LEU A 60 1.27 2.80 4.62
C LEU A 60 0.36 3.84 5.28
N ILE A 61 0.58 4.18 6.56
CA ILE A 61 -0.21 5.21 7.25
C ILE A 61 -0.05 6.58 6.62
N VAL A 62 1.19 6.95 6.25
CA VAL A 62 1.46 8.21 5.57
C VAL A 62 0.69 8.25 4.25
N LEU A 63 0.80 7.20 3.43
CA LEU A 63 0.08 7.14 2.15
C LEU A 63 -1.44 7.19 2.31
N LEU A 64 -1.99 6.48 3.29
CA LEU A 64 -3.44 6.49 3.58
C LEU A 64 -3.93 7.84 4.08
N ARG A 65 -3.09 8.58 4.81
CA ARG A 65 -3.40 9.94 5.24
C ARG A 65 -3.41 10.90 4.06
N ASP A 66 -2.41 10.80 3.20
CA ASP A 66 -2.25 11.69 2.04
C ASP A 66 -3.33 11.46 0.99
N LYS A 67 -3.78 10.20 0.81
CA LYS A 67 -4.80 9.78 -0.18
C LYS A 67 -6.12 9.38 0.46
N ASN A 68 -6.48 10.02 1.58
CA ASN A 68 -7.64 9.61 2.37
C ASN A 68 -8.94 9.67 1.56
N GLY A 69 -9.60 8.53 1.36
CA GLY A 69 -10.83 8.41 0.57
C GLY A 69 -10.61 8.19 -0.93
N GLU A 70 -9.38 8.28 -1.42
CA GLU A 70 -9.04 8.11 -2.84
C GLU A 70 -8.48 6.72 -3.16
N ILE A 71 -7.90 6.04 -2.17
CA ILE A 71 -7.25 4.74 -2.33
C ILE A 71 -7.72 3.74 -1.29
N THR A 72 -7.85 2.47 -1.68
CA THR A 72 -8.10 1.40 -0.72
C THR A 72 -6.82 1.03 0.04
N VAL A 73 -6.96 0.43 1.21
CA VAL A 73 -5.80 -0.05 1.98
C VAL A 73 -4.97 -1.10 1.23
N GLN A 74 -5.61 -1.92 0.39
CA GLN A 74 -4.91 -2.95 -0.38
C GLN A 74 -4.10 -2.33 -1.52
N ASP A 75 -4.66 -1.33 -2.20
CA ASP A 75 -3.96 -0.60 -3.25
C ASP A 75 -2.80 0.23 -2.69
N ALA A 76 -3.02 0.90 -1.55
CA ALA A 76 -1.97 1.61 -0.83
C ALA A 76 -0.86 0.66 -0.38
N ALA A 77 -1.21 -0.54 0.09
CA ALA A 77 -0.24 -1.58 0.45
C ALA A 77 0.57 -2.07 -0.76
N ALA A 78 -0.09 -2.26 -1.92
CA ALA A 78 0.58 -2.62 -3.16
C ALA A 78 1.53 -1.50 -3.62
N GLU A 79 1.13 -0.24 -3.51
CA GLU A 79 1.97 0.91 -3.85
C GLU A 79 3.20 1.00 -2.95
N VAL A 80 3.05 0.81 -1.64
CA VAL A 80 4.18 0.81 -0.69
C VAL A 80 5.13 -0.35 -0.94
N ARG A 81 4.64 -1.53 -1.32
CA ARG A 81 5.47 -2.69 -1.69
C ARG A 81 6.16 -2.48 -3.04
N GLY A 82 5.47 -1.92 -4.02
CA GLY A 82 5.97 -1.67 -5.37
C GLY A 82 6.99 -0.53 -5.45
N LYS A 83 6.86 0.52 -4.63
CA LYS A 83 7.85 1.62 -4.55
C LYS A 83 9.23 1.18 -4.03
N GLY A 84 9.35 -0.02 -3.48
CA GLY A 84 10.63 -0.64 -3.11
C GLY A 84 11.47 -1.15 -4.29
N GLY A 85 10.94 -1.13 -5.52
CA GLY A 85 11.66 -1.57 -6.72
C GLY A 85 11.15 -0.91 -7.99
N GLY A 86 11.83 0.15 -8.44
CA GLY A 86 11.87 0.55 -9.85
C GLY A 86 10.65 1.28 -10.43
N GLY A 87 10.76 2.60 -10.57
CA GLY A 87 10.52 3.33 -11.82
C GLY A 87 9.16 3.24 -12.55
N ARG A 88 8.54 4.42 -12.68
CA ARG A 88 7.78 4.91 -13.86
C ARG A 88 6.51 4.15 -14.27
N ASN A 89 5.36 4.81 -14.08
CA ASN A 89 4.57 5.29 -15.22
C ASN A 89 3.53 6.32 -14.75
N GLU A 90 3.96 7.57 -14.63
CA GLU A 90 3.09 8.68 -14.96
C GLU A 90 2.73 8.54 -16.44
N ARG A 91 1.56 8.00 -16.76
CA ARG A 91 0.93 8.22 -18.06
C ARG A 91 -0.25 9.16 -17.87
N HIS A 92 0.14 10.43 -17.84
CA HIS A 92 -0.40 11.51 -18.66
C HIS A 92 -1.85 11.30 -19.12
N THR A 93 -2.77 11.88 -18.34
CA THR A 93 -4.13 12.20 -18.77
C THR A 93 -4.06 13.36 -19.76
N GLY A 94 -4.54 13.12 -20.97
CA GLY A 94 -4.79 14.11 -22.01
C GLY A 94 -5.47 13.35 -23.14
N ASP A 95 -6.79 13.18 -23.08
CA ASP A 95 -7.75 14.17 -23.55
C ASP A 95 -7.33 14.77 -24.90
N ARG A 96 -7.71 14.07 -25.97
CA ARG A 96 -7.85 14.69 -27.28
C ARG A 96 -8.98 14.00 -28.04
N GLU A 97 -10.15 14.59 -27.86
CA GLU A 97 -11.11 14.95 -28.89
C GLU A 97 -11.45 13.90 -29.95
N ARG A 98 -12.66 13.39 -29.77
CA ARG A 98 -13.50 12.71 -30.75
C ARG A 98 -13.82 13.67 -31.90
N GLY A 99 -13.02 13.63 -32.97
CA GLY A 99 -13.34 14.20 -34.28
C GLY A 99 -13.80 13.11 -35.23
N THR A 100 -15.09 13.11 -35.53
CA THR A 100 -15.77 12.23 -36.47
C THR A 100 -15.34 12.50 -37.92
N ASP A 101 -15.11 11.41 -38.66
CA ASP A 101 -15.62 11.12 -40.01
C ASP A 101 -15.56 12.23 -41.09
N ALA A 102 -14.65 12.08 -42.07
CA ALA A 102 -14.93 12.12 -43.52
C ALA A 102 -13.61 12.12 -44.34
N SER A 103 -13.36 11.04 -45.08
CA SER A 103 -12.52 11.02 -46.28
C SER A 103 -13.39 11.34 -47.53
N PRO A 104 -12.86 11.33 -48.76
CA PRO A 104 -11.93 12.28 -49.40
C PRO A 104 -12.57 12.91 -50.66
N SER A 105 -11.95 13.90 -51.30
CA SER A 105 -12.20 14.18 -52.73
C SER A 105 -11.05 14.97 -53.37
N ASP A 106 -10.51 14.36 -54.43
CA ASP A 106 -9.65 14.92 -55.47
C ASP A 106 -10.10 16.28 -55.99
N THR A 107 -9.15 17.18 -56.24
CA THR A 107 -9.24 18.11 -57.38
C THR A 107 -7.83 18.43 -57.89
N VAL A 108 -7.55 17.92 -59.09
CA VAL A 108 -6.46 18.31 -59.98
C VAL A 108 -6.58 19.79 -60.35
N THR A 109 -5.48 20.54 -60.34
CA THR A 109 -5.35 21.78 -61.14
C THR A 109 -3.90 21.97 -61.56
N SER A 110 -3.65 21.83 -62.86
CA SER A 110 -2.43 22.25 -63.55
C SER A 110 -2.53 23.73 -63.97
N PRO A 111 -1.40 24.44 -64.14
CA PRO A 111 -1.23 25.43 -65.20
C PRO A 111 -0.71 24.82 -66.50
#